data_AF-A0A964Q369-F1
#
_entry.id   AF-A0A964Q369-F1
#
_cell.length_a   1.000
_cell.length_b   1.000
_cell.length_c   1.000
_cell.angle_alpha   90.00
_cell.angle_beta   90.00
_cell.angle_gamma   90.00
#
_symmetry.space_group_name_H-M   'P 1'
#
loop_
_entity.id
_entity.type
_entity.pdbx_description
1 polymer ?
#
loop_
_entity_poly.entity_id
_entity_poly.type
_entity_poly.pdbx_seq_one_letter_code
_entity_poly.pdbx_strand_id
1 'polypeptide(L)'
;MATVELEHRKLNDAHLIQQLQILRQADNFTNLFYILRTYLFLTMILGGTIVFYYHRESWGLPWWTNVPISVMAIFLVGGGQHQLTGLGHEGSHHILFKTKKWNELASDWLCMFPVYSTTHFYRLQHLAHHQFVNDPERDPDVSQLVTSGHWLGFPATAKKFYGFLFKQLWLPNLVKFMGVRAAYNATGTDKNPYVKKITSTNKWGIRIAMIYLFSLIPILSALVWWQNLLILAVVPPALLAFISAVYLLLSAECFQKARVHPIFSARATSIMRLTYVTLIFTSLAWLQAVVDPWAPLYYFTLWLVPIFTSFSFFMILRQVVQHGNGDRGWLTNTRVFFTNPLINFCVFPMGQDFHLPHHLYATVPHYRLRKLHEVLVEYPEYQAQALEVHGYIVSPEKPKVHPTVVDVLGPEYASKEFHGVHIDNTVLDGCEVEEKQIILQAGEEEVRKGLETAAAVAAKPD
;
A
#
# COMPACT_ATOMS: atom_id res chain seq x y z
N MET A 1 -10.23 19.59 39.73
CA MET A 1 -8.88 19.00 39.69
C MET A 1 -8.64 18.24 38.38
N ALA A 2 -9.48 17.27 37.99
CA ALA A 2 -9.31 16.54 36.72
C ALA A 2 -9.32 17.42 35.43
N THR A 3 -10.06 18.53 35.42
CA THR A 3 -10.11 19.46 34.27
C THR A 3 -8.87 20.35 34.13
N VAL A 4 -8.17 20.63 35.23
CA VAL A 4 -6.94 21.47 35.24
C VAL A 4 -5.73 20.64 34.78
N GLU A 5 -5.76 19.33 34.96
CA GLU A 5 -4.69 18.40 34.57
C GLU A 5 -4.67 18.14 33.05
N LEU A 6 -5.81 18.34 32.35
CA LEU A 6 -5.94 18.16 30.91
C LEU A 6 -5.40 19.36 30.10
N GLU A 7 -5.51 20.59 30.61
CA GLU A 7 -5.04 21.81 29.92
C GLU A 7 -3.51 21.90 29.76
N HIS A 8 -2.74 21.06 30.47
CA HIS A 8 -1.27 21.09 30.46
C HIS A 8 -0.60 19.89 29.79
N ARG A 9 -1.36 18.96 29.21
CA ARG A 9 -0.79 17.78 28.54
C ARG A 9 -0.06 18.16 27.26
N LYS A 10 1.07 17.48 27.02
CA LYS A 10 1.92 17.70 25.84
C LYS A 10 2.13 16.38 25.11
N LEU A 11 2.29 16.41 23.79
CA LEU A 11 2.51 15.22 22.95
C LEU A 11 3.84 14.48 23.18
N ASN A 12 4.57 14.85 24.24
CA ASN A 12 5.79 14.20 24.69
C ASN A 12 5.78 13.91 26.21
N ASP A 13 4.62 14.00 26.87
CA ASP A 13 4.51 13.72 28.30
C ASP A 13 4.59 12.22 28.62
N ALA A 14 4.87 11.91 29.89
CA ALA A 14 5.07 10.55 30.35
C ALA A 14 3.79 9.68 30.22
N HIS A 15 2.62 10.30 30.33
CA HIS A 15 1.35 9.58 30.20
C HIS A 15 1.14 9.09 28.77
N LEU A 16 1.36 9.95 27.76
CA LEU A 16 1.28 9.54 26.36
C LEU A 16 2.29 8.43 26.05
N ILE A 17 3.53 8.57 26.53
CA ILE A 17 4.57 7.55 26.34
C ILE A 17 4.13 6.20 26.93
N GLN A 18 3.51 6.19 28.12
CA GLN A 18 2.99 4.97 28.73
C GLN A 18 1.85 4.36 27.91
N GLN A 19 0.89 5.18 27.44
CA GLN A 19 -0.18 4.70 26.57
C GLN A 19 0.37 4.12 25.26
N LEU A 20 1.35 4.77 24.64
CA LEU A 20 2.02 4.28 23.44
C LEU A 20 2.72 2.94 23.65
N GLN A 21 3.38 2.74 24.80
CA GLN A 21 4.00 1.45 25.12
C GLN A 21 2.99 0.30 25.17
N ILE A 22 1.75 0.57 25.59
CA ILE A 22 0.66 -0.42 25.59
C ILE A 22 0.14 -0.60 24.16
N LEU A 23 -0.16 0.50 23.47
CA LEU A 23 -0.78 0.50 22.14
C LEU A 23 0.11 -0.14 21.07
N ARG A 24 1.43 0.04 21.12
CA ARG A 24 2.41 -0.53 20.18
C ARG A 24 2.56 -2.05 20.24
N GLN A 25 2.02 -2.72 21.27
CA GLN A 25 2.24 -4.17 21.45
C GLN A 25 1.45 -5.00 20.43
N ALA A 26 2.05 -5.25 19.27
CA ALA A 26 1.51 -6.21 18.31
C ALA A 26 1.37 -7.62 18.92
N ASP A 27 0.36 -8.36 18.49
CA ASP A 27 0.17 -9.77 18.81
C ASP A 27 0.20 -10.65 17.54
N ASN A 28 0.13 -11.97 17.71
CA ASN A 28 0.21 -12.93 16.59
C ASN A 28 -1.15 -13.45 16.12
N PHE A 29 -2.26 -12.99 16.71
CA PHE A 29 -3.59 -13.57 16.50
C PHE A 29 -4.54 -12.59 15.80
N THR A 30 -4.50 -11.32 16.21
CA THR A 30 -5.40 -10.28 15.72
C THR A 30 -5.25 -10.10 14.21
N ASN A 31 -4.03 -9.92 13.71
CA ASN A 31 -3.79 -9.79 12.26
C ASN A 31 -4.03 -11.09 11.50
N LEU A 32 -3.82 -12.27 12.11
CA LEU A 32 -4.21 -13.53 11.50
C LEU A 32 -5.73 -13.57 11.24
N PHE A 33 -6.54 -13.10 12.19
CA PHE A 33 -7.99 -12.96 11.97
C PHE A 33 -8.30 -12.03 10.78
N TYR A 34 -7.64 -10.88 10.66
CA TYR A 34 -7.87 -9.96 9.54
C TYR A 34 -7.44 -10.55 8.18
N ILE A 35 -6.34 -11.32 8.15
CA ILE A 35 -5.90 -12.06 6.95
C ILE A 35 -6.98 -13.07 6.58
N LEU A 36 -7.39 -13.94 7.51
CA LEU A 36 -8.40 -14.98 7.27
C LEU A 36 -9.75 -14.38 6.85
N ARG A 37 -10.17 -13.28 7.47
CA ARG A 37 -11.38 -12.53 7.10
C ARG A 37 -11.31 -12.01 5.66
N THR A 38 -10.17 -11.46 5.27
CA THR A 38 -9.97 -10.93 3.91
C THR A 38 -9.99 -12.05 2.87
N TYR A 39 -9.32 -13.17 3.15
CA TYR A 39 -9.36 -14.34 2.28
C TYR A 39 -10.76 -14.96 2.21
N LEU A 40 -11.48 -15.07 3.33
CA LEU A 40 -12.87 -15.54 3.34
C LEU A 40 -13.75 -14.66 2.45
N PHE A 41 -13.64 -13.33 2.59
CA PHE A 41 -14.34 -12.39 1.70
C PHE A 41 -14.01 -12.64 0.23
N LEU A 42 -12.72 -12.69 -0.13
CA LEU A 42 -12.29 -12.94 -1.50
C LEU A 42 -12.80 -14.27 -2.03
N THR A 43 -12.68 -15.36 -1.26
CA THR A 43 -13.17 -16.68 -1.63
C THR A 43 -14.68 -16.70 -1.82
N MET A 44 -15.45 -16.01 -0.97
CA MET A 44 -16.91 -15.91 -1.14
C MET A 44 -17.29 -15.17 -2.42
N ILE A 45 -16.61 -14.07 -2.75
CA ILE A 45 -16.89 -13.32 -3.98
C ILE A 45 -16.49 -14.13 -5.22
N LEU A 46 -15.27 -14.69 -5.23
CA LEU A 46 -14.76 -15.49 -6.35
C LEU A 46 -15.61 -16.75 -6.55
N GLY A 47 -15.82 -17.53 -5.49
CA GLY A 47 -16.60 -18.75 -5.50
C GLY A 47 -18.07 -18.49 -5.86
N GLY A 48 -18.70 -17.49 -5.24
CA GLY A 48 -20.08 -17.11 -5.55
C GLY A 48 -20.26 -16.67 -7.01
N THR A 49 -19.29 -15.95 -7.56
CA THR A 49 -19.29 -15.53 -8.97
C THR A 49 -19.17 -16.73 -9.91
N ILE A 50 -18.27 -17.67 -9.62
CA ILE A 50 -18.10 -18.89 -10.42
C ILE A 50 -19.35 -19.78 -10.33
N VAL A 51 -19.90 -19.99 -9.12
CA VAL A 51 -21.17 -20.71 -8.90
C VAL A 51 -22.31 -20.08 -9.68
N PHE A 52 -22.40 -18.74 -9.71
CA PHE A 52 -23.37 -18.04 -10.54
C PHE A 52 -23.18 -18.36 -12.03
N TYR A 53 -21.96 -18.33 -12.55
CA TYR A 53 -21.70 -18.68 -13.97
C TYR A 53 -22.13 -20.09 -14.33
N TYR A 54 -21.97 -21.05 -13.42
CA TYR A 54 -22.39 -22.44 -13.66
C TYR A 54 -23.91 -22.62 -13.58
N HIS A 55 -24.56 -22.02 -12.60
CA HIS A 55 -25.97 -22.29 -12.34
C HIS A 55 -26.93 -21.32 -13.02
N ARG A 56 -26.47 -20.18 -13.55
CA ARG A 56 -27.34 -19.16 -14.17
C ARG A 56 -28.33 -19.71 -15.21
N GLU A 57 -27.93 -20.68 -16.01
CA GLU A 57 -28.77 -21.27 -17.06
C GLU A 57 -29.90 -22.10 -16.44
N SER A 58 -29.58 -22.88 -15.40
CA SER A 58 -30.60 -23.61 -14.61
C SER A 58 -31.59 -22.69 -13.90
N TRP A 59 -31.21 -21.43 -13.65
CA TRP A 59 -32.10 -20.39 -13.11
C TRP A 59 -32.87 -19.62 -14.20
N GLY A 60 -32.75 -20.00 -15.48
CA GLY A 60 -33.42 -19.34 -16.60
C GLY A 60 -32.87 -17.95 -16.93
N LEU A 61 -31.67 -17.60 -16.44
CA LEU A 61 -31.06 -16.30 -16.70
C LEU A 61 -30.33 -16.30 -18.05
N PRO A 62 -30.33 -15.21 -18.83
CA PRO A 62 -29.63 -15.08 -20.12
C PRO A 62 -28.16 -14.65 -19.98
N TRP A 63 -27.27 -15.05 -20.90
CA TRP A 63 -25.79 -15.01 -20.70
C TRP A 63 -25.24 -13.65 -20.30
N TRP A 64 -25.89 -12.58 -20.77
CA TRP A 64 -25.47 -11.22 -20.52
C TRP A 64 -25.52 -10.85 -19.03
N THR A 65 -26.26 -11.58 -18.19
CA THR A 65 -26.26 -11.37 -16.73
C THR A 65 -24.89 -11.65 -16.10
N ASN A 66 -23.99 -12.37 -16.79
CA ASN A 66 -22.61 -12.51 -16.35
C ASN A 66 -21.88 -11.16 -16.31
N VAL A 67 -22.20 -10.23 -17.20
CA VAL A 67 -21.51 -8.93 -17.29
C VAL A 67 -21.67 -8.10 -16.00
N PRO A 68 -22.89 -7.76 -15.52
CA PRO A 68 -23.03 -7.00 -14.29
C PRO A 68 -22.50 -7.74 -13.06
N ILE A 69 -22.58 -9.08 -13.03
CA ILE A 69 -22.00 -9.90 -11.95
C ILE A 69 -20.47 -9.84 -11.96
N SER A 70 -19.83 -9.98 -13.12
CA SER A 70 -18.39 -9.78 -13.29
C SER A 70 -17.96 -8.38 -12.83
N VAL A 71 -18.70 -7.34 -13.22
CA VAL A 71 -18.37 -5.95 -12.85
C VAL A 71 -18.44 -5.77 -11.33
N MET A 72 -19.48 -6.30 -10.68
CA MET A 72 -19.60 -6.28 -9.23
C MET A 72 -18.47 -7.06 -8.56
N ALA A 73 -18.17 -8.26 -9.04
CA ALA A 73 -17.08 -9.08 -8.53
C ALA A 73 -15.73 -8.37 -8.68
N ILE A 74 -15.46 -7.75 -9.83
CA ILE A 74 -14.24 -6.98 -10.08
C ILE A 74 -14.11 -5.83 -9.08
N PHE A 75 -15.19 -5.07 -8.87
CA PHE A 75 -15.22 -3.98 -7.90
C PHE A 75 -14.90 -4.47 -6.47
N LEU A 76 -15.57 -5.53 -6.02
CA LEU A 76 -15.41 -6.09 -4.68
C LEU A 76 -14.03 -6.74 -4.47
N VAL A 77 -13.55 -7.50 -5.45
CA VAL A 77 -12.20 -8.09 -5.40
C VAL A 77 -11.14 -7.00 -5.33
N GLY A 78 -11.29 -5.90 -6.08
CA GLY A 78 -10.35 -4.77 -5.98
C GLY A 78 -10.29 -4.17 -4.57
N GLY A 79 -11.44 -4.07 -3.88
CA GLY A 79 -11.50 -3.67 -2.48
C GLY A 79 -10.79 -4.68 -1.57
N GLY A 80 -11.02 -5.98 -1.78
CA GLY A 80 -10.32 -7.05 -1.05
C GLY A 80 -8.81 -7.08 -1.29
N GLN A 81 -8.35 -6.80 -2.51
CA GLN A 81 -6.93 -6.65 -2.83
C GLN A 81 -6.32 -5.44 -2.11
N HIS A 82 -7.08 -4.35 -1.95
CA HIS A 82 -6.65 -3.19 -1.16
C HIS A 82 -6.58 -3.51 0.34
N GLN A 83 -7.49 -4.34 0.86
CA GLN A 83 -7.40 -4.89 2.22
C GLN A 83 -6.12 -5.71 2.43
N LEU A 84 -5.74 -6.55 1.45
CA LEU A 84 -4.47 -7.28 1.50
C LEU A 84 -3.27 -6.32 1.53
N THR A 85 -3.25 -5.26 0.74
CA THR A 85 -2.13 -4.29 0.80
C THR A 85 -2.12 -3.47 2.07
N GLY A 86 -3.27 -3.21 2.70
CA GLY A 86 -3.34 -2.64 4.05
C GLY A 86 -2.67 -3.54 5.10
N LEU A 87 -2.84 -4.86 5.02
CA LEU A 87 -2.12 -5.81 5.88
C LEU A 87 -0.62 -5.89 5.52
N GLY A 88 -0.29 -5.87 4.22
CA GLY A 88 1.10 -5.77 3.77
C GLY A 88 1.80 -4.48 4.24
N HIS A 89 1.04 -3.40 4.41
CA HIS A 89 1.50 -2.14 5.00
C HIS A 89 1.88 -2.30 6.47
N GLU A 90 1.09 -2.99 7.28
CA GLU A 90 1.50 -3.35 8.65
C GLU A 90 2.77 -4.21 8.66
N GLY A 91 2.91 -5.10 7.67
CA GLY A 91 4.11 -5.90 7.47
C GLY A 91 5.34 -5.04 7.19
N SER A 92 5.17 -3.92 6.49
CA SER A 92 6.25 -2.97 6.19
C SER A 92 6.78 -2.26 7.45
N HIS A 93 5.93 -2.03 8.45
CA HIS A 93 6.31 -1.46 9.76
C HIS A 93 6.76 -2.50 10.79
N HIS A 94 6.83 -3.78 10.43
CA HIS A 94 7.12 -4.89 11.35
C HIS A 94 6.11 -5.06 12.49
N ILE A 95 4.84 -4.67 12.27
CA ILE A 95 3.76 -4.74 13.26
C ILE A 95 2.65 -5.71 12.87
N LEU A 96 2.80 -6.45 11.76
CA LEU A 96 1.84 -7.50 11.38
C LEU A 96 1.91 -8.68 12.36
N PHE A 97 3.11 -9.08 12.78
CA PHE A 97 3.36 -10.14 13.77
C PHE A 97 4.55 -9.78 14.66
N LYS A 98 4.63 -10.36 15.87
CA LYS A 98 5.70 -10.08 16.85
C LYS A 98 7.11 -10.39 16.36
N THR A 99 7.26 -11.47 15.58
CA THR A 99 8.58 -11.92 15.10
C THR A 99 8.81 -11.44 13.68
N LYS A 100 9.87 -10.66 13.45
CA LYS A 100 10.20 -10.08 12.13
C LYS A 100 10.21 -11.10 10.98
N LYS A 101 10.71 -12.31 11.20
CA LYS A 101 10.68 -13.40 10.21
C LYS A 101 9.26 -13.82 9.83
N TRP A 102 8.39 -14.05 10.82
CA TRP A 102 6.99 -14.40 10.59
C TRP A 102 6.20 -13.24 10.00
N ASN A 103 6.48 -12.02 10.44
CA ASN A 103 5.93 -10.80 9.84
C ASN A 103 6.25 -10.73 8.35
N GLU A 104 7.52 -10.89 7.97
CA GLU A 104 7.93 -10.82 6.56
C GLU A 104 7.32 -11.97 5.73
N LEU A 105 7.37 -13.21 6.24
CA LEU A 105 6.81 -14.37 5.53
C LEU A 105 5.30 -14.23 5.31
N ALA A 106 4.55 -13.91 6.36
CA ALA A 106 3.10 -13.78 6.26
C ALA A 106 2.71 -12.58 5.38
N SER A 107 3.41 -11.45 5.52
CA SER A 107 3.20 -10.28 4.68
C SER A 107 3.47 -10.58 3.21
N ASP A 108 4.58 -11.24 2.88
CA ASP A 108 4.90 -11.59 1.50
C ASP A 108 3.93 -12.64 0.93
N TRP A 109 3.80 -13.81 1.57
CA TRP A 109 3.04 -14.93 1.00
C TRP A 109 1.52 -14.72 1.00
N LEU A 110 0.99 -14.03 2.02
CA LEU A 110 -0.46 -13.89 2.21
C LEU A 110 -0.99 -12.50 1.84
N CYS A 111 -0.12 -11.50 1.63
CA CYS A 111 -0.58 -10.14 1.35
C CYS A 111 0.04 -9.57 0.07
N MET A 112 1.38 -9.52 -0.03
CA MET A 112 2.09 -8.78 -1.08
C MET A 112 2.31 -9.58 -2.37
N PHE A 113 2.67 -10.86 -2.30
CA PHE A 113 2.78 -11.72 -3.49
C PHE A 113 1.46 -11.90 -4.24
N PRO A 114 0.29 -12.08 -3.58
CA PRO A 114 -1.01 -12.12 -4.26
C PRO A 114 -1.31 -10.90 -5.13
N VAL A 115 -0.76 -9.73 -4.77
CA VAL A 115 -0.88 -8.48 -5.55
C VAL A 115 0.42 -8.11 -6.29
N TYR A 116 1.31 -9.09 -6.51
CA TYR A 116 2.55 -8.97 -7.28
C TYR A 116 3.61 -8.00 -6.75
N SER A 117 3.53 -7.64 -5.47
CA SER A 117 4.48 -6.77 -4.77
C SER A 117 5.37 -7.58 -3.80
N THR A 118 6.27 -6.91 -3.08
CA THR A 118 7.00 -7.47 -1.94
C THR A 118 7.01 -6.49 -0.79
N THR A 119 7.05 -7.01 0.43
CA THR A 119 7.04 -6.22 1.66
C THR A 119 8.28 -5.35 1.76
N HIS A 120 9.46 -5.90 1.46
CA HIS A 120 10.71 -5.13 1.56
C HIS A 120 10.76 -3.94 0.60
N PHE A 121 10.45 -4.11 -0.68
CA PHE A 121 10.50 -2.98 -1.62
C PHE A 121 9.45 -1.92 -1.30
N TYR A 122 8.25 -2.36 -0.89
CA TYR A 122 7.23 -1.44 -0.43
C TYR A 122 7.68 -0.69 0.84
N ARG A 123 8.30 -1.36 1.81
CA ARG A 123 8.86 -0.75 3.03
C ARG A 123 9.85 0.36 2.71
N LEU A 124 10.76 0.16 1.75
CA LEU A 124 11.73 1.20 1.38
C LEU A 124 11.02 2.48 0.88
N GLN A 125 9.96 2.35 0.09
CA GLN A 125 9.21 3.50 -0.38
C GLN A 125 8.37 4.12 0.74
N HIS A 126 7.73 3.27 1.53
CA HIS A 126 6.77 3.69 2.52
C HIS A 126 7.44 4.34 3.75
N LEU A 127 8.56 3.82 4.24
CA LEU A 127 9.33 4.48 5.30
C LEU A 127 9.86 5.85 4.83
N ALA A 128 10.22 5.98 3.54
CA ALA A 128 10.75 7.23 3.00
C ALA A 128 9.62 8.27 2.91
N HIS A 129 8.42 7.83 2.54
CA HIS A 129 7.20 8.62 2.59
C HIS A 129 6.88 9.09 4.03
N HIS A 130 7.00 8.22 5.04
CA HIS A 130 6.80 8.65 6.43
C HIS A 130 7.87 9.66 6.90
N GLN A 131 9.15 9.42 6.60
CA GLN A 131 10.23 10.28 7.05
C GLN A 131 10.23 11.65 6.36
N PHE A 132 9.90 11.69 5.06
CA PHE A 132 9.97 12.89 4.21
C PHE A 132 8.61 13.25 3.62
N VAL A 133 7.53 13.10 4.40
CA VAL A 133 6.15 13.32 3.93
C VAL A 133 5.99 14.65 3.20
N ASN A 134 5.30 14.61 2.05
CA ASN A 134 5.04 15.77 1.18
C ASN A 134 6.30 16.47 0.62
N ASP A 135 7.49 15.87 0.75
CA ASP A 135 8.69 16.34 0.07
C ASP A 135 8.59 16.05 -1.44
N PRO A 136 8.69 17.07 -2.32
CA PRO A 136 8.48 16.88 -3.75
C PRO A 136 9.54 16.00 -4.43
N GLU A 137 10.68 15.81 -3.78
CA GLU A 137 11.80 15.06 -4.31
C GLU A 137 11.96 13.68 -3.66
N ARG A 138 11.88 13.63 -2.33
CA ARG A 138 12.21 12.45 -1.52
C ARG A 138 11.00 11.61 -1.16
N ASP A 139 9.80 12.18 -1.13
CA ASP A 139 8.57 11.41 -0.91
C ASP A 139 8.25 10.59 -2.18
N PRO A 140 8.38 9.26 -2.13
CA PRO A 140 8.14 8.45 -3.30
C PRO A 140 6.67 8.47 -3.74
N ASP A 141 5.72 8.76 -2.85
CA ASP A 141 4.30 8.81 -3.22
C ASP A 141 3.99 10.06 -4.05
N VAL A 142 4.60 11.21 -3.73
CA VAL A 142 4.52 12.42 -4.58
C VAL A 142 5.18 12.15 -5.94
N SER A 143 6.38 11.61 -5.95
CA SER A 143 7.14 11.31 -7.17
C SER A 143 6.41 10.33 -8.11
N GLN A 144 5.77 9.29 -7.55
CA GLN A 144 4.93 8.34 -8.29
C GLN A 144 3.71 9.02 -8.92
N LEU A 145 2.99 9.86 -8.16
CA LEU A 145 1.82 10.58 -8.67
C LEU A 145 2.22 11.52 -9.81
N VAL A 146 3.34 12.25 -9.69
CA VAL A 146 3.84 13.13 -10.75
C VAL A 146 4.22 12.33 -12.00
N THR A 147 5.03 11.27 -11.85
CA THR A 147 5.53 10.45 -12.97
C THR A 147 4.38 9.74 -13.71
N SER A 148 3.40 9.25 -12.97
CA SER A 148 2.23 8.60 -13.56
C SER A 148 1.22 9.58 -14.16
N GLY A 149 1.30 10.88 -13.83
CA GLY A 149 0.33 11.90 -14.26
C GLY A 149 -0.94 11.93 -13.41
N HIS A 150 -0.88 11.39 -12.19
CA HIS A 150 -1.98 11.36 -11.21
C HIS A 150 -1.83 12.44 -10.12
N TRP A 151 -0.80 13.27 -10.20
CA TRP A 151 -0.69 14.44 -9.33
C TRP A 151 -1.82 15.43 -9.61
N LEU A 152 -2.67 15.67 -8.61
CA LEU A 152 -3.78 16.60 -8.75
C LEU A 152 -3.30 18.06 -8.75
N GLY A 153 -2.24 18.37 -8.02
CA GLY A 153 -1.78 19.73 -7.76
C GLY A 153 -2.73 20.46 -6.81
N PHE A 154 -2.21 20.91 -5.68
CA PHE A 154 -2.99 21.52 -4.60
C PHE A 154 -2.67 23.01 -4.45
N PRO A 155 -3.65 23.84 -4.03
CA PRO A 155 -5.04 23.47 -3.74
C PRO A 155 -5.84 23.07 -4.99
N ALA A 156 -6.88 22.26 -4.79
CA ALA A 156 -7.74 21.70 -5.83
C ALA A 156 -9.21 21.88 -5.47
N THR A 157 -9.96 22.57 -6.34
CA THR A 157 -11.42 22.72 -6.17
C THR A 157 -12.14 21.39 -6.41
N ALA A 158 -13.36 21.25 -5.88
CA ALA A 158 -14.21 20.09 -6.15
C ALA A 158 -14.37 19.81 -7.65
N LYS A 159 -14.55 20.85 -8.48
CA LYS A 159 -14.63 20.74 -9.95
C LYS A 159 -13.36 20.09 -10.55
N LYS A 160 -12.18 20.50 -10.09
CA LYS A 160 -10.91 19.91 -10.51
C LYS A 160 -10.81 18.46 -10.08
N PHE A 161 -11.23 18.15 -8.85
CA PHE A 161 -11.28 16.79 -8.33
C PHE A 161 -12.22 15.88 -9.14
N TYR A 162 -13.44 16.31 -9.46
CA TYR A 162 -14.35 15.54 -10.31
C TYR A 162 -13.74 15.28 -11.69
N GLY A 163 -13.18 16.31 -12.33
CA GLY A 163 -12.49 16.14 -13.62
C GLY A 163 -11.33 15.15 -13.54
N PHE A 164 -10.61 15.13 -12.42
CA PHE A 164 -9.59 14.12 -12.14
C PHE A 164 -10.19 12.72 -12.00
N LEU A 165 -11.28 12.55 -11.24
CA LEU A 165 -11.96 11.26 -11.09
C LEU A 165 -12.46 10.69 -12.43
N PHE A 166 -13.10 11.53 -13.25
CA PHE A 166 -13.59 11.11 -14.57
C PHE A 166 -12.46 10.61 -15.47
N LYS A 167 -11.26 11.23 -15.40
CA LYS A 167 -10.09 10.73 -16.13
C LYS A 167 -9.68 9.33 -15.68
N GLN A 168 -9.90 8.95 -14.43
CA GLN A 168 -9.54 7.62 -13.94
C GLN A 168 -10.48 6.51 -14.42
N LEU A 169 -11.66 6.86 -14.96
CA LEU A 169 -12.52 5.88 -15.63
C LEU A 169 -11.93 5.38 -16.96
N TRP A 170 -10.93 6.09 -17.50
CA TRP A 170 -10.20 5.66 -18.70
C TRP A 170 -9.11 4.65 -18.34
N LEU A 171 -9.33 3.39 -18.73
CA LEU A 171 -8.48 2.25 -18.35
C LEU A 171 -6.97 2.46 -18.56
N PRO A 172 -6.48 3.07 -19.67
CA PRO A 172 -5.06 3.37 -19.83
C PRO A 172 -4.43 4.19 -18.70
N ASN A 173 -5.18 5.08 -18.04
CA ASN A 173 -4.66 5.85 -16.89
C ASN A 173 -4.41 4.93 -15.68
N LEU A 174 -5.35 4.02 -15.41
CA LEU A 174 -5.23 3.02 -14.35
C LEU A 174 -4.08 2.04 -14.59
N VAL A 175 -3.91 1.59 -15.84
CA VAL A 175 -2.79 0.72 -16.23
C VAL A 175 -1.46 1.48 -16.10
N LYS A 176 -1.40 2.74 -16.54
CA LYS A 176 -0.21 3.58 -16.39
C LYS A 176 0.17 3.78 -14.93
N PHE A 177 -0.81 4.01 -14.05
CA PHE A 177 -0.59 4.12 -12.60
C PHE A 177 0.08 2.85 -12.05
N MET A 178 -0.49 1.68 -12.36
CA MET A 178 0.07 0.39 -11.92
C MET A 178 1.45 0.11 -12.51
N GLY A 179 1.69 0.45 -13.77
CA GLY A 179 2.99 0.28 -14.42
C GLY A 179 4.09 1.11 -13.75
N VAL A 180 3.82 2.39 -13.46
CA VAL A 180 4.77 3.26 -12.75
C VAL A 180 5.03 2.73 -11.34
N ARG A 181 3.99 2.34 -10.60
CA ARG A 181 4.15 1.79 -9.25
C ARG A 181 4.95 0.48 -9.24
N ALA A 182 4.68 -0.41 -10.19
CA ALA A 182 5.45 -1.64 -10.36
C ALA A 182 6.93 -1.37 -10.66
N ALA A 183 7.22 -0.37 -11.49
CA ALA A 183 8.60 0.05 -11.77
C ALA A 183 9.29 0.59 -10.50
N TYR A 184 8.64 1.46 -9.74
CA TYR A 184 9.18 2.00 -8.48
C TYR A 184 9.44 0.91 -7.45
N ASN A 185 8.53 -0.07 -7.34
CA ASN A 185 8.72 -1.23 -6.45
C ASN A 185 9.82 -2.18 -6.95
N ALA A 186 10.08 -2.25 -8.26
CA ALA A 186 11.07 -3.18 -8.82
C ALA A 186 12.50 -2.61 -8.88
N THR A 187 12.63 -1.29 -9.09
CA THR A 187 13.95 -0.65 -9.31
C THR A 187 14.26 0.48 -8.34
N GLY A 188 13.30 0.92 -7.52
CA GLY A 188 13.44 2.11 -6.70
C GLY A 188 13.48 3.41 -7.52
N THR A 189 13.77 4.52 -6.83
CA THR A 189 14.04 5.83 -7.43
C THR A 189 15.41 6.32 -6.98
N ASP A 190 16.03 7.18 -7.79
CA ASP A 190 17.33 7.78 -7.47
C ASP A 190 17.26 8.77 -6.29
N LYS A 191 16.04 9.18 -5.91
CA LYS A 191 15.78 10.14 -4.84
C LYS A 191 15.33 9.49 -3.52
N ASN A 192 15.01 8.18 -3.52
CA ASN A 192 14.67 7.48 -2.28
C ASN A 192 15.94 7.35 -1.40
N PRO A 193 15.91 7.86 -0.15
CA PRO A 193 17.08 7.90 0.73
C PRO A 193 17.60 6.52 1.12
N TYR A 194 16.78 5.47 1.03
CA TYR A 194 17.14 4.12 1.42
C TYR A 194 17.57 3.24 0.25
N VAL A 195 17.44 3.71 -0.99
CA VAL A 195 17.94 2.99 -2.17
C VAL A 195 19.34 3.50 -2.49
N LYS A 196 20.30 2.59 -2.72
CA LYS A 196 21.66 3.00 -3.13
C LYS A 196 21.66 3.36 -4.62
N LYS A 197 22.01 4.62 -4.92
CA LYS A 197 21.95 5.26 -6.26
C LYS A 197 22.61 4.47 -7.41
N ILE A 198 23.61 3.62 -7.13
CA ILE A 198 24.40 2.95 -8.18
C ILE A 198 24.73 1.53 -7.72
N THR A 199 23.83 0.55 -7.86
CA THR A 199 24.21 -0.84 -7.50
C THR A 199 23.70 -1.96 -8.40
N SER A 200 22.55 -1.87 -9.08
CA SER A 200 22.18 -2.88 -10.10
C SER A 200 22.44 -2.33 -11.51
N THR A 201 23.71 -2.12 -11.88
CA THR A 201 24.08 -1.94 -13.30
C THR A 201 23.63 -3.15 -14.14
N ASN A 202 23.50 -4.29 -13.48
CA ASN A 202 23.10 -5.56 -14.07
C ASN A 202 21.62 -5.92 -13.76
N LYS A 203 20.75 -5.76 -14.76
CA LYS A 203 19.32 -6.10 -14.68
C LYS A 203 18.99 -7.57 -14.97
N TRP A 204 19.99 -8.47 -15.02
CA TRP A 204 19.78 -9.87 -15.40
C TRP A 204 18.84 -10.63 -14.46
N GLY A 205 18.84 -10.35 -13.15
CA GLY A 205 17.88 -10.98 -12.21
C GLY A 205 16.43 -10.77 -12.66
N ILE A 206 16.03 -9.51 -12.87
CA ILE A 206 14.69 -9.15 -13.34
C ILE A 206 14.40 -9.76 -14.73
N ARG A 207 15.35 -9.69 -15.67
CA ARG A 207 15.19 -10.26 -17.03
C ARG A 207 14.96 -11.76 -16.99
N ILE A 208 15.73 -12.49 -16.19
CA ILE A 208 15.60 -13.93 -16.00
C ILE A 208 14.23 -14.28 -15.41
N ALA A 209 13.76 -13.53 -14.39
CA ALA A 209 12.41 -13.72 -13.85
C ALA A 209 11.32 -13.47 -14.90
N MET A 210 11.44 -12.43 -15.72
CA MET A 210 10.48 -12.16 -16.81
C MET A 210 10.48 -13.28 -17.84
N ILE A 211 11.65 -13.73 -18.30
CA ILE A 211 11.76 -14.86 -19.23
C ILE A 211 11.09 -16.09 -18.64
N TYR A 212 11.44 -16.44 -17.39
CA TYR A 212 10.81 -17.57 -16.70
C TYR A 212 9.28 -17.46 -16.65
N LEU A 213 8.75 -16.30 -16.25
CA LEU A 213 7.32 -16.04 -16.17
C LEU A 213 6.62 -16.18 -17.53
N PHE A 214 7.17 -15.55 -18.57
CA PHE A 214 6.59 -15.58 -19.91
C PHE A 214 6.77 -16.93 -20.61
N SER A 215 7.77 -17.73 -20.23
CA SER A 215 7.93 -19.10 -20.71
C SER A 215 7.05 -20.10 -19.95
N LEU A 216 6.80 -19.88 -18.65
CA LEU A 216 6.02 -20.79 -17.82
C LEU A 216 4.59 -20.98 -18.34
N ILE A 217 3.91 -19.88 -18.69
CA ILE A 217 2.53 -19.91 -19.18
C ILE A 217 2.37 -20.78 -20.45
N PRO A 218 3.08 -20.53 -21.57
CA PRO A 218 2.94 -21.34 -22.78
C PRO A 218 3.40 -22.79 -22.58
N ILE A 219 4.41 -23.04 -21.75
CA ILE A 219 4.81 -24.41 -21.40
C ILE A 219 3.65 -25.14 -20.72
N LEU A 220 3.07 -24.56 -19.67
CA LEU A 220 1.94 -25.16 -18.96
C LEU A 220 0.74 -25.37 -19.88
N SER A 221 0.40 -24.39 -20.72
CA SER A 221 -0.68 -24.52 -21.71
C SER A 221 -0.44 -25.68 -22.68
N ALA A 222 0.79 -25.86 -23.17
CA ALA A 222 1.15 -26.98 -24.04
C ALA A 222 1.06 -28.33 -23.30
N LEU A 223 1.47 -28.40 -22.04
CA LEU A 223 1.35 -29.62 -21.22
C LEU A 223 -0.11 -30.02 -20.99
N VAL A 224 -0.98 -29.04 -20.69
CA VAL A 224 -2.43 -29.27 -20.57
C VAL A 224 -3.01 -29.73 -21.90
N TRP A 225 -2.62 -29.09 -23.01
CA TRP A 225 -3.06 -29.48 -24.35
C TRP A 225 -2.66 -30.91 -24.74
N TRP A 226 -1.46 -31.35 -24.36
CA TRP A 226 -0.99 -32.73 -24.58
C TRP A 226 -1.64 -33.77 -23.64
N GLN A 227 -2.44 -33.34 -22.66
CA GLN A 227 -3.19 -34.20 -21.74
C GLN A 227 -2.32 -35.22 -20.98
N ASN A 228 -1.03 -34.91 -20.78
CA ASN A 228 -0.12 -35.79 -20.05
C ASN A 228 0.08 -35.29 -18.61
N LEU A 229 -0.73 -35.83 -17.69
CA LEU A 229 -0.73 -35.44 -16.28
C LEU A 229 0.60 -35.74 -15.56
N LEU A 230 1.32 -36.78 -16.00
CA LEU A 230 2.63 -37.10 -15.42
C LEU A 230 3.65 -36.01 -15.74
N ILE A 231 3.69 -35.55 -17.00
CA ILE A 231 4.60 -34.46 -17.41
C ILE A 231 4.18 -33.15 -16.72
N LEU A 232 2.88 -32.86 -16.60
CA LEU A 232 2.38 -31.71 -15.85
C LEU A 232 2.75 -31.74 -14.36
N ALA A 233 2.89 -32.92 -13.75
CA ALA A 233 3.35 -33.06 -12.38
C ALA A 233 4.85 -32.80 -12.21
N VAL A 234 5.67 -33.17 -13.21
CA VAL A 234 7.14 -33.18 -13.10
C VAL A 234 7.78 -31.89 -13.61
N VAL A 235 7.31 -31.36 -14.73
CA VAL A 235 7.95 -30.20 -15.40
C VAL A 235 7.95 -28.94 -14.54
N PRO A 236 6.83 -28.53 -13.88
CA PRO A 236 6.84 -27.28 -13.13
C PRO A 236 7.77 -27.29 -11.90
N PRO A 237 7.81 -28.34 -11.07
CA PRO A 237 8.83 -28.47 -10.02
C PRO A 237 10.27 -28.48 -10.57
N ALA A 238 10.51 -29.14 -11.70
CA ALA A 238 11.85 -29.15 -12.33
C ALA A 238 12.26 -27.75 -12.82
N LEU A 239 11.36 -27.01 -13.47
CA LEU A 239 11.57 -25.63 -13.86
C LEU A 239 11.82 -24.72 -12.66
N LEU A 240 11.08 -24.93 -11.56
CA LEU A 240 11.26 -24.19 -10.31
C LEU A 240 12.64 -24.49 -9.67
N ALA A 241 13.05 -25.76 -9.64
CA ALA A 241 14.36 -26.15 -9.13
C ALA A 241 15.49 -25.54 -9.97
N PHE A 242 15.35 -25.58 -11.30
CA PHE A 242 16.29 -24.96 -12.23
C PHE A 242 16.41 -23.45 -12.00
N ILE A 243 15.29 -22.71 -11.99
CA ILE A 243 15.34 -21.25 -11.81
C ILE A 243 15.85 -20.87 -10.42
N SER A 244 15.54 -21.67 -9.40
CA SER A 244 16.07 -21.46 -8.04
C SER A 244 17.59 -21.64 -8.02
N ALA A 245 18.12 -22.69 -8.67
CA ALA A 245 19.56 -22.88 -8.81
C ALA A 245 20.23 -21.72 -9.55
N VAL A 246 19.62 -21.22 -10.63
CA VAL A 246 20.10 -20.02 -11.34
C VAL A 246 20.20 -18.83 -10.38
N TYR A 247 19.15 -18.56 -9.59
CA TYR A 247 19.14 -17.43 -8.63
C TYR A 247 20.15 -17.57 -7.50
N LEU A 248 20.42 -18.80 -7.05
CA LEU A 248 21.47 -19.08 -6.06
C LEU A 248 22.87 -18.80 -6.63
N LEU A 249 23.07 -19.00 -7.94
CA LEU A 249 24.33 -18.75 -8.64
C LEU A 249 24.51 -17.30 -9.12
N LEU A 250 23.44 -16.50 -9.19
CA LEU A 250 23.53 -15.10 -9.61
C LEU A 250 24.43 -14.27 -8.67
N SER A 251 25.26 -13.42 -9.26
CA SER A 251 26.09 -12.47 -8.53
C SER A 251 25.25 -11.47 -7.74
N ALA A 252 25.79 -10.93 -6.65
CA ALA A 252 25.05 -10.01 -5.78
C ALA A 252 24.68 -8.69 -6.48
N GLU A 253 25.38 -8.34 -7.55
CA GLU A 253 25.15 -7.15 -8.38
C GLU A 253 23.87 -7.25 -9.23
N CYS A 254 23.33 -8.45 -9.41
CA CYS A 254 22.06 -8.67 -10.10
C CYS A 254 20.85 -8.26 -9.25
N PHE A 255 21.07 -7.90 -7.99
CA PHE A 255 20.04 -7.54 -7.02
C PHE A 255 20.25 -6.10 -6.55
N GLN A 256 19.15 -5.38 -6.40
CA GLN A 256 19.17 -4.03 -5.88
C GLN A 256 19.68 -4.04 -4.43
N LYS A 257 20.62 -3.14 -4.12
CA LYS A 257 21.09 -2.93 -2.75
C LYS A 257 20.35 -1.73 -2.13
N ALA A 258 19.94 -1.89 -0.88
CA ALA A 258 19.29 -0.87 -0.08
C ALA A 258 20.11 -0.61 1.18
N ARG A 259 20.00 0.60 1.73
CA ARG A 259 20.59 0.96 3.03
C ARG A 259 19.85 0.28 4.17
N VAL A 260 18.53 0.16 4.08
CA VAL A 260 17.74 -0.63 5.02
C VAL A 260 17.84 -2.10 4.63
N HIS A 261 18.36 -2.94 5.51
CA HIS A 261 18.57 -4.35 5.23
C HIS A 261 17.24 -5.12 5.24
N PRO A 262 17.03 -6.04 4.28
CA PRO A 262 15.85 -6.90 4.29
C PRO A 262 16.00 -8.02 5.32
N ILE A 263 14.87 -8.54 5.82
CA ILE A 263 14.85 -9.71 6.72
C ILE A 263 15.30 -10.99 6.00
N PHE A 264 14.85 -11.16 4.75
CA PHE A 264 15.32 -12.20 3.84
C PHE A 264 16.15 -11.57 2.74
N SER A 265 17.25 -12.21 2.33
CA SER A 265 18.05 -11.68 1.23
C SER A 265 17.23 -11.52 -0.05
N ALA A 266 17.61 -10.55 -0.91
CA ALA A 266 16.92 -10.34 -2.19
C ALA A 266 16.84 -11.63 -3.03
N ARG A 267 17.87 -12.49 -2.98
CA ARG A 267 17.86 -13.83 -3.59
C ARG A 267 16.74 -14.71 -3.05
N ALA A 268 16.67 -14.85 -1.72
CA ALA A 268 15.65 -15.65 -1.07
C ALA A 268 14.25 -15.13 -1.40
N THR A 269 14.03 -13.81 -1.33
CA THR A 269 12.75 -13.19 -1.70
C THR A 269 12.39 -13.41 -3.16
N SER A 270 13.35 -13.31 -4.09
CA SER A 270 13.10 -13.63 -5.50
C SER A 270 12.73 -15.10 -5.71
N ILE A 271 13.41 -16.03 -5.05
CA ILE A 271 13.08 -17.46 -5.11
C ILE A 271 11.68 -17.70 -4.56
N MET A 272 11.35 -17.17 -3.37
CA MET A 272 10.01 -17.30 -2.77
C MET A 272 8.92 -16.75 -3.70
N ARG A 273 9.14 -15.59 -4.33
CA ARG A 273 8.19 -15.00 -5.27
C ARG A 273 8.01 -15.85 -6.53
N LEU A 274 9.10 -16.39 -7.08
CA LEU A 274 9.03 -17.31 -8.22
C LEU A 274 8.32 -18.60 -7.85
N THR A 275 8.60 -19.18 -6.67
CA THR A 275 7.86 -20.31 -6.13
C THR A 275 6.37 -20.03 -6.05
N TYR A 276 5.97 -18.89 -5.45
CA TYR A 276 4.57 -18.50 -5.33
C TYR A 276 3.89 -18.44 -6.70
N VAL A 277 4.50 -17.76 -7.66
CA VAL A 277 3.95 -17.60 -9.01
C VAL A 277 3.86 -18.95 -9.74
N THR A 278 4.86 -19.81 -9.61
CA THR A 278 4.82 -21.16 -10.17
C THR A 278 3.71 -21.99 -9.57
N LEU A 279 3.53 -21.96 -8.25
CA LEU A 279 2.44 -22.66 -7.58
C LEU A 279 1.07 -22.21 -8.08
N ILE A 280 0.86 -20.90 -8.24
CA ILE A 280 -0.40 -20.36 -8.79
C ILE A 280 -0.63 -20.87 -10.23
N PHE A 281 0.32 -20.67 -11.14
CA PHE A 281 0.12 -21.06 -12.54
C PHE A 281 0.03 -22.58 -12.73
N THR A 282 0.81 -23.36 -11.97
CA THR A 282 0.69 -24.82 -11.97
C THR A 282 -0.67 -25.26 -11.42
N SER A 283 -1.18 -24.64 -10.35
CA SER A 283 -2.52 -24.93 -9.84
C SER A 283 -3.60 -24.62 -10.87
N LEU A 284 -3.49 -23.48 -11.57
CA LEU A 284 -4.43 -23.13 -12.65
C LEU A 284 -4.36 -24.12 -13.81
N ALA A 285 -3.17 -24.60 -14.18
CA ALA A 285 -3.00 -25.61 -15.21
C ALA A 285 -3.62 -26.96 -14.81
N TRP A 286 -3.47 -27.36 -13.54
CA TRP A 286 -4.15 -28.54 -13.01
C TRP A 286 -5.66 -28.39 -13.02
N LEU A 287 -6.19 -27.27 -12.51
CA LEU A 287 -7.62 -26.98 -12.54
C LEU A 287 -8.17 -27.01 -13.98
N GLN A 288 -7.44 -26.43 -14.93
CA GLN A 288 -7.79 -26.47 -16.35
C GLN A 288 -7.86 -27.90 -16.90
N ALA A 289 -6.90 -28.74 -16.52
CA ALA A 289 -6.78 -30.10 -17.04
C ALA A 289 -7.83 -31.06 -16.47
N VAL A 290 -8.24 -30.90 -15.20
CA VAL A 290 -9.04 -31.92 -14.49
C VAL A 290 -10.36 -31.44 -13.89
N VAL A 291 -10.57 -30.13 -13.75
CA VAL A 291 -11.77 -29.57 -13.11
C VAL A 291 -12.61 -28.79 -14.10
N ASP A 292 -12.03 -27.73 -14.67
CA ASP A 292 -12.75 -26.80 -15.52
C ASP A 292 -11.81 -26.10 -16.51
N PRO A 293 -12.03 -26.23 -17.84
CA PRO A 293 -11.20 -25.58 -18.84
C PRO A 293 -11.19 -24.04 -18.74
N TRP A 294 -12.17 -23.43 -18.07
CA TRP A 294 -12.25 -21.97 -17.87
C TRP A 294 -11.51 -21.45 -16.63
N ALA A 295 -10.94 -22.32 -15.80
CA ALA A 295 -10.27 -21.92 -14.56
C ALA A 295 -9.20 -20.82 -14.73
N PRO A 296 -8.31 -20.86 -15.75
CA PRO A 296 -7.39 -19.75 -15.99
C PRO A 296 -8.12 -18.44 -16.31
N LEU A 297 -9.19 -18.50 -17.12
CA LEU A 297 -9.96 -17.30 -17.48
C LEU A 297 -10.61 -16.66 -16.24
N TYR A 298 -11.10 -17.45 -15.28
CA TYR A 298 -11.60 -16.91 -14.02
C TYR A 298 -10.51 -16.20 -13.23
N TYR A 299 -9.28 -16.73 -13.19
CA TYR A 299 -8.16 -16.04 -12.57
C TYR A 299 -7.83 -14.71 -13.28
N PHE A 300 -7.74 -14.72 -14.61
CA PHE A 300 -7.47 -13.50 -15.37
C PHE A 300 -8.57 -12.45 -15.15
N THR A 301 -9.84 -12.84 -15.24
CA THR A 301 -10.98 -11.91 -15.17
C THR A 301 -11.30 -11.46 -13.75
N LEU A 302 -11.20 -12.34 -12.76
CA LEU A 302 -11.64 -12.05 -11.39
C LEU A 302 -10.48 -11.72 -10.44
N TRP A 303 -9.22 -11.96 -10.81
CA TRP A 303 -8.06 -11.59 -9.99
C TRP A 303 -7.17 -10.54 -10.65
N LEU A 304 -6.82 -10.71 -11.94
CA LEU A 304 -5.91 -9.78 -12.62
C LEU A 304 -6.58 -8.50 -13.11
N VAL A 305 -7.76 -8.58 -13.72
CA VAL A 305 -8.50 -7.38 -14.15
C VAL A 305 -8.74 -6.40 -12.99
N PRO A 306 -9.16 -6.82 -11.78
CA PRO A 306 -9.29 -5.93 -10.62
C PRO A 306 -8.04 -5.13 -10.28
N ILE A 307 -6.84 -5.73 -10.36
CA ILE A 307 -5.56 -5.05 -10.10
C ILE A 307 -5.38 -3.82 -10.98
N PHE A 308 -5.77 -3.92 -12.26
CA PHE A 308 -5.63 -2.84 -13.23
C PHE A 308 -6.88 -1.96 -13.37
N THR A 309 -7.94 -2.23 -12.59
CA THR A 309 -9.21 -1.49 -12.64
C THR A 309 -9.63 -0.97 -11.27
N SER A 310 -10.40 -1.74 -10.50
CA SER A 310 -10.98 -1.31 -9.23
C SER A 310 -9.91 -1.10 -8.14
N PHE A 311 -8.95 -2.01 -8.01
CA PHE A 311 -7.86 -1.87 -7.04
C PHE A 311 -7.02 -0.62 -7.30
N SER A 312 -6.59 -0.42 -8.55
CA SER A 312 -5.81 0.76 -8.94
C SER A 312 -6.61 2.04 -8.74
N PHE A 313 -7.89 2.04 -9.10
CA PHE A 313 -8.79 3.17 -8.86
C PHE A 313 -8.89 3.51 -7.37
N PHE A 314 -9.12 2.53 -6.49
CA PHE A 314 -9.18 2.79 -5.04
C PHE A 314 -7.86 3.26 -4.44
N MET A 315 -6.73 2.72 -4.92
CA MET A 315 -5.40 3.18 -4.54
C MET A 315 -5.20 4.65 -4.92
N ILE A 316 -5.58 5.05 -6.14
CA ILE A 316 -5.50 6.45 -6.60
C ILE A 316 -6.38 7.35 -5.73
N LEU A 317 -7.62 6.94 -5.46
CA LEU A 317 -8.53 7.70 -4.59
C LEU A 317 -7.89 7.99 -3.24
N ARG A 318 -7.32 6.98 -2.60
CA ARG A 318 -6.66 7.09 -1.30
C ARG A 318 -5.41 7.97 -1.36
N GLN A 319 -4.48 7.65 -2.26
CA GLN A 319 -3.15 8.26 -2.30
C GLN A 319 -3.20 9.76 -2.62
N VAL A 320 -4.16 10.20 -3.43
CA VAL A 320 -4.33 11.63 -3.76
C VAL A 320 -4.84 12.44 -2.57
N VAL A 321 -5.64 11.84 -1.67
CA VAL A 321 -6.33 12.60 -0.61
C VAL A 321 -5.69 12.48 0.77
N GLN A 322 -4.93 11.42 1.04
CA GLN A 322 -4.27 11.21 2.35
C GLN A 322 -3.43 12.41 2.77
N HIS A 323 -2.58 12.89 1.87
CA HIS A 323 -1.72 14.05 2.11
C HIS A 323 -2.05 15.26 1.25
N GLY A 324 -3.04 15.15 0.36
CA GLY A 324 -3.38 16.21 -0.59
C GLY A 324 -3.74 17.51 0.11
N ASN A 325 -3.11 18.62 -0.29
CA ASN A 325 -3.25 19.95 0.34
C ASN A 325 -2.77 20.03 1.80
N GLY A 326 -2.16 18.97 2.35
CA GLY A 326 -1.44 19.02 3.63
C GLY A 326 -0.05 19.60 3.44
N ASP A 327 0.53 20.15 4.51
CA ASP A 327 1.88 20.68 4.50
C ASP A 327 2.91 19.62 4.96
N ARG A 328 4.05 20.04 5.50
CA ARG A 328 5.12 19.16 6.00
C ARG A 328 5.24 19.18 7.53
N GLY A 329 4.26 19.75 8.23
CA GLY A 329 4.25 19.84 9.69
C GLY A 329 3.90 18.51 10.35
N TRP A 330 4.16 18.41 11.67
CA TRP A 330 3.96 17.18 12.45
C TRP A 330 2.50 16.71 12.46
N LEU A 331 1.55 17.63 12.68
CA LEU A 331 0.11 17.33 12.81
C LEU A 331 -0.72 17.66 11.56
N THR A 332 -0.14 18.42 10.63
CA THR A 332 -0.82 19.09 9.52
C THR A 332 -0.53 18.46 8.16
N ASN A 333 0.39 17.49 8.10
CA ASN A 333 0.73 16.77 6.87
C ASN A 333 -0.37 15.82 6.38
N THR A 334 -1.31 15.44 7.25
CA THR A 334 -2.43 14.55 6.93
C THR A 334 -3.61 14.72 7.91
N ARG A 335 -4.54 13.78 7.96
CA ARG A 335 -5.86 13.90 8.61
C ARG A 335 -6.46 12.55 9.01
N VAL A 336 -7.60 12.59 9.69
CA VAL A 336 -8.42 11.43 10.08
C VAL A 336 -9.70 11.41 9.24
N PHE A 337 -10.09 10.24 8.74
CA PHE A 337 -11.12 10.03 7.73
C PHE A 337 -12.33 9.26 8.27
N PHE A 338 -13.40 9.96 8.60
CA PHE A 338 -14.68 9.34 8.94
C PHE A 338 -15.56 9.23 7.70
N THR A 339 -15.48 8.09 7.02
CA THR A 339 -16.24 7.81 5.80
C THR A 339 -17.22 6.64 5.99
N ASN A 340 -18.14 6.47 5.03
CA ASN A 340 -19.08 5.34 5.10
C ASN A 340 -18.33 3.99 4.95
N PRO A 341 -18.91 2.87 5.44
CA PRO A 341 -18.23 1.59 5.47
C PRO A 341 -17.70 1.09 4.13
N LEU A 342 -18.36 1.38 3.01
CA LEU A 342 -17.92 0.94 1.69
C LEU A 342 -16.66 1.71 1.24
N ILE A 343 -16.64 3.02 1.44
CA ILE A 343 -15.46 3.85 1.14
C ILE A 343 -14.32 3.48 2.09
N ASN A 344 -14.60 3.30 3.38
CA ASN A 344 -13.61 2.84 4.34
C ASN A 344 -12.99 1.49 3.90
N PHE A 345 -13.82 0.51 3.57
CA PHE A 345 -13.37 -0.80 3.10
C PHE A 345 -12.55 -0.73 1.79
N CYS A 346 -13.04 0.00 0.79
CA CYS A 346 -12.38 0.01 -0.52
C CYS A 346 -11.21 0.99 -0.59
N VAL A 347 -11.27 2.15 0.06
CA VAL A 347 -10.33 3.26 -0.11
C VAL A 347 -9.40 3.41 1.09
N PHE A 348 -9.87 3.22 2.32
CA PHE A 348 -9.06 3.38 3.55
C PHE A 348 -8.94 2.05 4.33
N PRO A 349 -8.38 1.00 3.73
CA PRO A 349 -8.33 -0.32 4.35
C PRO A 349 -7.44 -0.34 5.59
N MET A 350 -7.74 -1.21 6.56
CA MET A 350 -6.86 -1.52 7.71
C MET A 350 -6.27 -0.28 8.41
N GLY A 351 -7.14 0.56 8.98
CA GLY A 351 -6.72 1.69 9.83
C GLY A 351 -6.19 2.91 9.07
N GLN A 352 -6.16 2.88 7.73
CA GLN A 352 -5.80 4.03 6.90
C GLN A 352 -6.81 5.19 7.00
N ASP A 353 -7.94 4.97 7.66
CA ASP A 353 -8.87 6.01 8.08
C ASP A 353 -8.32 6.83 9.26
N PHE A 354 -7.46 6.26 10.09
CA PHE A 354 -6.73 6.97 11.15
C PHE A 354 -5.30 7.32 10.69
N HIS A 355 -5.19 7.91 9.49
CA HIS A 355 -3.90 8.18 8.83
C HIS A 355 -3.01 9.13 9.61
N LEU A 356 -3.56 10.18 10.22
CA LEU A 356 -2.79 11.09 11.07
C LEU A 356 -2.19 10.38 12.31
N PRO A 357 -2.98 9.70 13.16
CA PRO A 357 -2.43 8.85 14.24
C PRO A 357 -1.37 7.87 13.76
N HIS A 358 -1.57 7.25 12.58
CA HIS A 358 -0.60 6.36 11.96
C HIS A 358 0.71 7.08 11.60
N HIS A 359 0.66 8.27 11.01
CA HIS A 359 1.86 9.05 10.69
C HIS A 359 2.63 9.52 11.93
N LEU A 360 1.92 9.86 13.01
CA LEU A 360 2.55 10.25 14.26
C LEU A 360 3.25 9.07 14.95
N TYR A 361 2.64 7.88 14.89
CA TYR A 361 3.13 6.70 15.58
C TYR A 361 2.91 5.43 14.76
N ALA A 362 3.65 5.29 13.66
CA ALA A 362 3.51 4.20 12.67
C ALA A 362 3.77 2.79 13.22
N THR A 363 4.27 2.70 14.45
CA THR A 363 4.49 1.45 15.20
C THR A 363 3.24 0.97 15.94
N VAL A 364 2.13 1.72 15.92
CA VAL A 364 0.86 1.31 16.51
C VAL A 364 0.06 0.51 15.48
N PRO A 365 -0.30 -0.76 15.77
CA PRO A 365 -1.07 -1.58 14.83
C PRO A 365 -2.43 -0.99 14.48
N HIS A 366 -2.89 -1.23 13.24
CA HIS A 366 -4.12 -0.64 12.69
C HIS A 366 -5.35 -0.79 13.58
N TYR A 367 -5.53 -1.96 14.21
CA TYR A 367 -6.67 -2.26 15.09
C TYR A 367 -6.64 -1.50 16.43
N ARG A 368 -5.59 -0.70 16.69
CA ARG A 368 -5.45 0.18 17.85
C ARG A 368 -5.34 1.66 17.50
N LEU A 369 -5.29 2.03 16.22
CA LEU A 369 -5.18 3.42 15.79
C LEU A 369 -6.38 4.27 16.22
N ARG A 370 -7.59 3.70 16.24
CA ARG A 370 -8.76 4.38 16.82
C ARG A 370 -8.56 4.72 18.29
N LYS A 371 -8.02 3.77 19.07
CA LYS A 371 -7.76 3.99 20.50
C LYS A 371 -6.66 5.04 20.71
N LEU A 372 -5.63 5.01 19.85
CA LEU A 372 -4.61 6.05 19.83
C LEU A 372 -5.22 7.43 19.56
N HIS A 373 -6.09 7.55 18.56
CA HIS A 373 -6.77 8.79 18.25
C HIS A 373 -7.61 9.31 19.44
N GLU A 374 -8.39 8.43 20.09
CA GLU A 374 -9.13 8.78 21.32
C GLU A 374 -8.23 9.35 22.42
N VAL A 375 -7.04 8.77 22.61
CA VAL A 375 -6.05 9.28 23.56
C VAL A 375 -5.50 10.63 23.09
N LEU A 376 -5.16 10.77 21.81
CA LEU A 376 -4.58 12.00 21.26
C LEU A 376 -5.55 13.19 21.32
N VAL A 377 -6.85 12.95 21.22
CA VAL A 377 -7.88 13.99 21.40
C VAL A 377 -7.85 14.58 22.81
N GLU A 378 -7.24 13.94 23.81
CA GLU A 378 -7.09 14.53 25.15
C GLU A 378 -6.00 15.63 25.22
N TYR A 379 -5.25 15.87 24.13
CA TYR A 379 -4.12 16.80 24.09
C TYR A 379 -4.50 18.08 23.31
N PRO A 380 -4.41 19.28 23.92
CA PRO A 380 -4.79 20.53 23.28
C PRO A 380 -4.08 20.80 21.95
N GLU A 381 -2.79 20.44 21.85
CA GLU A 381 -2.01 20.58 20.62
C GLU A 381 -2.60 19.78 19.46
N TYR A 382 -3.04 18.55 19.72
CA TYR A 382 -3.67 17.68 18.73
C TYR A 382 -5.06 18.23 18.37
N GLN A 383 -5.88 18.59 19.35
CA GLN A 383 -7.21 19.18 19.09
C GLN A 383 -7.14 20.43 18.23
N ALA A 384 -6.11 21.25 18.41
CA ALA A 384 -5.96 22.52 17.69
C ALA A 384 -5.56 22.35 16.22
N GLN A 385 -4.84 21.28 15.87
CA GLN A 385 -4.22 21.12 14.54
C GLN A 385 -4.69 19.89 13.76
N ALA A 386 -5.13 18.83 14.44
CA ALA A 386 -5.58 17.61 13.79
C ALA A 386 -6.85 17.88 12.99
N LEU A 387 -6.84 17.48 11.72
CA LEU A 387 -7.98 17.65 10.84
C LEU A 387 -8.78 16.35 10.77
N GLU A 388 -10.06 16.42 11.13
CA GLU A 388 -11.03 15.35 10.94
C GLU A 388 -11.92 15.66 9.73
N VAL A 389 -12.10 14.68 8.84
CA VAL A 389 -12.97 14.82 7.67
C VAL A 389 -14.12 13.82 7.71
N HIS A 390 -15.35 14.32 7.56
CA HIS A 390 -16.57 13.53 7.65
C HIS A 390 -17.25 13.45 6.29
N GLY A 391 -17.28 12.25 5.72
CA GLY A 391 -17.73 12.02 4.36
C GLY A 391 -16.65 12.28 3.32
N TYR A 392 -16.79 11.65 2.14
CA TYR A 392 -15.82 11.77 1.07
C TYR A 392 -16.11 12.99 0.17
N ILE A 393 -17.29 12.98 -0.45
CA ILE A 393 -17.78 14.08 -1.31
C ILE A 393 -18.94 14.82 -0.63
N VAL A 394 -19.83 14.06 0.00
CA VAL A 394 -21.04 14.57 0.65
C VAL A 394 -20.88 14.38 2.15
N SER A 395 -21.19 15.42 2.93
CA SER A 395 -21.18 15.34 4.38
C SER A 395 -22.35 14.48 4.88
N PRO A 396 -22.10 13.56 5.83
CA PRO A 396 -23.17 12.80 6.48
C PRO A 396 -23.91 13.63 7.54
N GLU A 397 -23.41 14.82 7.91
CA GLU A 397 -23.89 15.61 9.03
C GLU A 397 -24.93 16.66 8.61
N LYS A 398 -25.87 16.93 9.51
CA LYS A 398 -26.91 17.96 9.33
C LYS A 398 -27.18 18.65 10.68
N PRO A 399 -26.71 19.91 10.91
CA PRO A 399 -25.90 20.74 10.00
C PRO A 399 -24.47 20.18 9.82
N LYS A 400 -23.81 20.56 8.73
CA LYS A 400 -22.41 20.20 8.46
C LYS A 400 -21.50 20.90 9.46
N VAL A 401 -20.82 20.14 10.33
CA VAL A 401 -19.86 20.65 11.31
C VAL A 401 -18.43 20.43 10.80
N HIS A 402 -18.17 19.25 10.25
CA HIS A 402 -16.86 18.88 9.74
C HIS A 402 -16.78 18.98 8.21
N PRO A 403 -15.61 19.29 7.63
CA PRO A 403 -15.40 19.24 6.19
C PRO A 403 -15.39 17.81 5.66
N THR A 404 -15.69 17.65 4.37
CA THR A 404 -15.51 16.37 3.66
C THR A 404 -14.07 16.24 3.15
N VAL A 405 -13.70 15.04 2.71
CA VAL A 405 -12.39 14.77 2.07
C VAL A 405 -12.13 15.74 0.90
N VAL A 406 -13.14 16.03 0.07
CA VAL A 406 -12.97 16.91 -1.10
C VAL A 406 -12.87 18.38 -0.70
N ASP A 407 -13.56 18.81 0.37
CA ASP A 407 -13.51 20.20 0.83
C ASP A 407 -12.09 20.60 1.23
N VAL A 408 -11.40 19.72 1.98
CA VAL A 408 -10.06 20.00 2.51
C VAL A 408 -8.97 20.03 1.44
N LEU A 409 -9.26 19.62 0.22
CA LEU A 409 -8.34 19.79 -0.91
C LEU A 409 -8.36 21.22 -1.45
N GLY A 410 -9.39 22.00 -1.14
CA GLY A 410 -9.64 23.32 -1.70
C GLY A 410 -8.79 24.44 -1.10
N PRO A 411 -8.82 25.65 -1.71
CA PRO A 411 -8.02 26.79 -1.26
C PRO A 411 -8.29 27.24 0.18
N GLU A 412 -9.50 27.00 0.70
CA GLU A 412 -9.88 27.38 2.08
C GLU A 412 -9.06 26.65 3.14
N TYR A 413 -8.60 25.44 2.83
CA TYR A 413 -7.81 24.56 3.70
C TYR A 413 -6.34 24.51 3.28
N ALA A 414 -5.92 25.29 2.29
CA ALA A 414 -4.51 25.39 1.94
C ALA A 414 -3.77 26.05 3.11
N SER A 415 -2.61 25.49 3.48
CA SER A 415 -1.81 26.05 4.57
C SER A 415 -1.44 27.50 4.25
N LYS A 416 -1.94 28.44 5.06
CA LYS A 416 -1.64 29.87 4.93
C LYS A 416 -0.32 30.24 5.61
N GLU A 417 0.06 29.45 6.60
CA GLU A 417 1.30 29.59 7.36
C GLU A 417 2.18 28.35 7.14
N PHE A 418 3.50 28.52 7.23
CA PHE A 418 4.43 27.42 7.11
C PHE A 418 4.72 26.83 8.50
N HIS A 419 4.17 25.66 8.81
CA HIS A 419 4.31 24.99 10.12
C HIS A 419 5.63 24.22 10.30
N GLY A 420 6.64 24.50 9.46
CA GLY A 420 7.93 23.81 9.50
C GLY A 420 7.98 22.52 8.67
N VAL A 421 9.13 21.86 8.74
CA VAL A 421 9.33 20.51 8.19
C VAL A 421 9.53 19.55 9.34
N HIS A 422 8.66 18.55 9.44
CA HIS A 422 8.84 17.43 10.35
C HIS A 422 9.56 16.28 9.62
N ILE A 423 10.62 15.77 10.24
CA ILE A 423 11.35 14.58 9.79
C ILE A 423 11.25 13.51 10.89
N ASP A 424 10.54 12.42 10.61
CA ASP A 424 10.42 11.31 11.55
C ASP A 424 11.55 10.30 11.34
N ASN A 425 12.60 10.40 12.16
CA ASN A 425 13.69 9.42 12.15
C ASN A 425 13.33 8.10 12.85
N THR A 426 12.26 8.07 13.64
CA THR A 426 11.84 6.87 14.41
C THR A 426 11.30 5.76 13.50
N VAL A 427 10.97 6.09 12.24
CA VAL A 427 10.59 5.09 11.21
C VAL A 427 11.70 4.07 10.94
N LEU A 428 12.95 4.39 11.29
CA LEU A 428 14.11 3.51 11.16
C LEU A 428 14.36 2.67 12.42
N ASP A 429 13.56 2.84 13.47
CA ASP A 429 13.73 2.10 14.71
C ASP A 429 13.44 0.62 14.49
N GLY A 430 14.36 -0.22 14.97
CA GLY A 430 14.30 -1.65 14.72
C GLY A 430 14.72 -2.08 13.31
N CYS A 431 15.09 -1.17 12.41
CA CYS A 431 15.74 -1.54 11.14
C CYS A 431 17.26 -1.63 11.32
N GLU A 432 17.88 -2.59 10.62
CA GLU A 432 19.33 -2.58 10.39
C GLU A 432 19.60 -1.69 9.18
N VAL A 433 20.34 -0.60 9.38
CA VAL A 433 20.51 0.47 8.38
C VAL A 433 21.99 0.78 8.17
N GLU A 434 22.47 0.54 6.96
CA GLU A 434 23.80 0.95 6.50
C GLU A 434 23.83 2.46 6.27
N GLU A 435 24.96 3.11 6.56
CA GLU A 435 25.13 4.57 6.38
C GLU A 435 24.04 5.40 7.12
N LYS A 436 23.47 4.89 8.24
CA LYS A 436 22.36 5.54 8.96
C LYS A 436 22.62 7.02 9.26
N GLN A 437 23.85 7.39 9.63
CA GLN A 437 24.22 8.78 9.94
C GLN A 437 24.05 9.73 8.74
N ILE A 438 24.30 9.28 7.51
CA ILE A 438 24.11 10.11 6.31
C ILE A 438 22.62 10.46 6.13
N ILE A 439 21.74 9.50 6.40
CA ILE A 439 20.28 9.70 6.32
C ILE A 439 19.83 10.69 7.39
N LEU A 440 20.29 10.51 8.63
CA LEU A 440 19.93 11.38 9.75
C LEU A 440 20.39 12.82 9.50
N GLN A 441 21.64 13.02 9.06
CA GLN A 441 22.19 14.33 8.72
C GLN A 441 21.41 15.02 7.59
N ALA A 442 21.01 14.26 6.56
CA ALA A 442 20.19 14.79 5.46
C ALA A 442 18.79 15.23 5.94
N GLY A 443 18.23 14.55 6.95
CA GLY A 443 17.00 14.95 7.62
C GLY A 443 17.16 16.22 8.44
N GLU A 444 18.21 16.31 9.26
CA GLU A 444 18.52 17.50 10.08
C GLU A 444 18.76 18.74 9.23
N GLU A 445 19.51 18.59 8.12
CA GLU A 445 19.74 19.68 7.16
C GLU A 445 18.42 20.20 6.57
N GLU A 446 17.46 19.32 6.33
CA GLU A 446 16.16 19.69 5.80
C GLU A 446 15.32 20.48 6.82
N VAL A 447 15.29 20.03 8.07
CA VAL A 447 14.62 20.77 9.15
C VAL A 447 15.21 22.17 9.26
N ARG A 448 16.55 22.29 9.21
CA ARG A 448 17.24 23.58 9.23
C ARG A 448 16.84 24.48 8.06
N LYS A 449 16.84 23.96 6.83
CA LYS A 449 16.39 24.71 5.63
C LYS A 449 14.92 25.15 5.74
N GLY A 450 14.07 24.29 6.30
CA GLY A 450 12.68 24.62 6.60
C GLY A 450 12.57 25.81 7.54
N LEU A 451 13.30 25.79 8.65
CA LEU A 451 13.32 26.90 9.63
C LEU A 451 13.85 28.20 9.03
N GLU A 452 14.92 28.14 8.23
CA GLU A 452 15.46 29.31 7.51
C GLU A 452 14.44 29.91 6.54
N THR A 453 13.72 29.05 5.82
CA THR A 453 12.65 29.47 4.90
C THR A 453 11.49 30.13 5.66
N ALA A 454 11.07 29.54 6.77
CA ALA A 454 10.03 30.09 7.64
C ALA A 454 10.40 31.48 8.15
N ALA A 455 11.63 31.64 8.64
CA ALA A 455 12.15 32.92 9.13
C ALA A 455 12.22 33.97 8.01
N ALA A 456 12.64 33.58 6.81
CA ALA A 456 12.70 34.48 5.65
C ALA A 456 11.32 34.94 5.18
N VAL A 457 10.29 34.08 5.26
CA VAL A 457 8.90 34.46 4.96
C VAL A 457 8.36 35.42 6.00
N ALA A 458 8.58 35.14 7.29
CA ALA A 458 8.15 36.01 8.39
C ALA A 458 8.85 37.38 8.42
N ALA A 459 10.06 37.48 7.85
CA ALA A 459 10.84 38.71 7.81
C ALA A 459 10.51 39.64 6.62
N LYS A 460 9.65 39.23 5.68
CA LYS A 460 9.19 40.12 4.61
C LYS A 460 8.12 41.06 5.16
N PRO A 461 8.32 42.39 5.15
CA PRO A 461 7.26 43.34 5.49
C PRO A 461 6.15 43.26 4.43
N ASP A 462 4.90 43.34 4.90
CA ASP A 462 3.67 43.33 4.08
C ASP A 462 3.66 44.39 2.96
#